data_AF-A0A3B3U4G6-F1
#
_entry.id   AF-A0A3B3U4G6-F1
#
_cell.length_a   1.000
_cell.length_b   1.000
_cell.length_c   1.000
_cell.angle_alpha   90.00
_cell.angle_beta   90.00
_cell.angle_gamma   90.00
#
_symmetry.space_group_name_H-M   'P 1'
#
loop_
_entity.id
_entity.type
_entity.pdbx_description
1 polymer ?
#
loop_
_entity_poly.entity_id
_entity_poly.type
_entity_poly.pdbx_seq_one_letter_code
_entity_poly.pdbx_strand_id
1 'polypeptide(L)'
;MLKDLLKWYAEDFKDPMVLDPPEWFKSFIFCEAFLQMPFFPIAAYAFLKGGCKWIRTPAIVYSTHVATTLIPILAHILFHQFPVKPHPGPQTNWERWLLVSIYVPYLLVPVLLLLTMLLSSKYNPTSKPGSTSGKAKKKN
;
A
#
# COMPACT_ATOMS: atom_id res chain seq x y z
N MET A 1 -24.14 -0.63 16.91
CA MET A 1 -23.87 -1.46 15.72
C MET A 1 -22.42 -1.39 15.25
N LEU A 2 -21.89 -0.25 14.76
CA LEU A 2 -20.48 -0.17 14.31
C LEU A 2 -19.47 -0.37 15.47
N LYS A 3 -19.77 0.21 16.64
CA LYS A 3 -18.96 0.05 17.87
C LYS A 3 -18.99 -1.37 18.42
N ASP A 4 -20.09 -2.10 18.22
CA ASP A 4 -20.25 -3.48 18.68
C ASP A 4 -19.51 -4.45 17.75
N LEU A 5 -19.52 -4.18 16.44
CA LEU A 5 -18.71 -4.91 15.46
C LEU A 5 -17.21 -4.69 15.68
N LEU A 6 -16.83 -3.45 16.01
CA LEU A 6 -15.46 -3.11 16.37
C LEU A 6 -15.01 -3.79 17.66
N LYS A 7 -15.89 -3.88 18.67
CA LYS A 7 -15.64 -4.64 19.91
C LYS A 7 -15.49 -6.14 19.65
N TRP A 8 -16.35 -6.71 18.82
CA TRP A 8 -16.25 -8.13 18.45
C TRP A 8 -14.97 -8.43 17.67
N TYR A 9 -14.60 -7.60 16.69
CA TYR A 9 -13.32 -7.70 15.99
C TYR A 9 -12.13 -7.52 16.93
N ALA A 10 -12.21 -6.57 17.85
CA ALA A 10 -11.19 -6.31 18.86
C ALA A 10 -10.97 -7.48 19.82
N GLU A 11 -12.04 -8.15 20.26
CA GLU A 11 -11.97 -9.30 21.15
C GLU A 11 -11.41 -10.54 20.45
N ASP A 12 -11.76 -10.74 19.16
CA ASP A 12 -11.40 -11.95 18.41
C ASP A 12 -10.00 -11.84 17.75
N PHE A 13 -9.66 -10.67 17.20
CA PHE A 13 -8.38 -10.45 16.52
C PHE A 13 -7.28 -9.85 17.42
N LYS A 14 -7.64 -9.34 18.61
CA LYS A 14 -6.70 -8.70 19.55
C LYS A 14 -5.76 -7.71 18.84
N ASP A 15 -6.31 -6.85 17.97
CA ASP A 15 -5.52 -5.84 17.28
C ASP A 15 -5.47 -4.56 18.12
N PRO A 16 -4.41 -4.34 18.93
CA PRO A 16 -4.29 -3.16 19.77
C PRO A 16 -4.15 -1.89 18.93
N MET A 17 -3.75 -1.99 17.67
CA MET A 17 -3.56 -0.84 16.79
C MET A 17 -4.88 -0.19 16.38
N VAL A 18 -5.98 -0.95 16.38
CA VAL A 18 -7.32 -0.44 16.06
C VAL A 18 -8.06 0.03 17.32
N LEU A 19 -7.80 -0.62 18.46
CA LEU A 19 -8.46 -0.35 19.74
C LEU A 19 -7.90 0.88 20.45
N ASP A 20 -6.59 0.99 20.54
CA ASP A 20 -5.90 2.13 21.14
C ASP A 20 -4.73 2.54 20.23
N PRO A 21 -5.04 3.13 19.06
CA PRO A 21 -4.02 3.52 18.09
C PRO A 21 -3.05 4.52 18.74
N PRO A 22 -1.77 4.18 18.87
CA PRO A 22 -0.78 5.10 19.41
C PRO A 22 -0.65 6.31 18.49
N GLU A 23 -0.27 7.46 19.04
CA GLU A 23 -0.31 8.74 18.32
C GLU A 23 0.49 8.71 17.01
N TRP A 24 1.64 8.04 17.00
CA TRP A 24 2.46 7.85 15.81
C TRP A 24 1.75 7.05 14.71
N PHE A 25 0.91 6.07 15.07
CA PHE A 25 0.16 5.26 14.12
C PHE A 25 -1.00 6.06 13.52
N LYS A 26 -1.66 6.91 14.31
CA LYS A 26 -2.66 7.87 13.80
C LYS A 26 -2.05 8.80 12.77
N SER A 27 -0.83 9.29 13.00
CA SER A 27 -0.11 10.12 12.03
C SER A 27 0.16 9.36 10.72
N PHE A 28 0.55 8.09 10.79
CA PHE A 28 0.73 7.26 9.59
C PHE A 28 -0.56 7.01 8.84
N ILE A 29 -1.66 6.65 9.53
CA ILE A 29 -2.98 6.52 8.89
C ILE A 29 -3.40 7.83 8.22
N PHE A 30 -3.15 8.97 8.86
CA PHE A 30 -3.49 10.27 8.28
C PHE A 30 -2.68 10.57 7.02
N CYS A 31 -1.35 10.34 7.06
CA CYS A 31 -0.48 10.49 5.90
C CYS A 31 -0.86 9.52 4.76
N GLU A 32 -1.15 8.27 5.12
CA GLU A 32 -1.57 7.24 4.18
C GLU A 32 -2.92 7.61 3.56
N ALA A 33 -3.92 8.00 4.34
CA ALA A 33 -5.22 8.45 3.84
C ALA A 33 -5.07 9.67 2.91
N PHE A 34 -4.21 10.63 3.26
CA PHE A 34 -3.97 11.82 2.46
C PHE A 34 -3.32 11.50 1.11
N LEU A 35 -2.44 10.49 1.04
CA LEU A 35 -1.79 10.07 -0.22
C LEU A 35 -2.62 9.05 -1.00
N GLN A 36 -3.31 8.14 -0.29
CA GLN A 36 -4.12 7.06 -0.85
C GLN A 36 -5.40 7.59 -1.50
N MET A 37 -6.13 8.48 -0.82
CA MET A 37 -7.37 9.07 -1.34
C MET A 37 -7.22 9.71 -2.73
N PRO A 38 -6.24 10.58 -2.99
CA PRO A 38 -6.02 11.13 -4.32
C PRO A 38 -5.34 10.14 -5.27
N PHE A 39 -4.51 9.21 -4.76
CA PHE A 39 -3.82 8.24 -5.60
C PHE A 39 -4.79 7.24 -6.26
N PHE A 40 -5.77 6.72 -5.54
CA PHE A 40 -6.73 5.74 -6.07
C PHE A 40 -7.47 6.19 -7.35
N PRO A 41 -8.10 7.38 -7.41
CA PRO A 41 -8.76 7.84 -8.63
C PRO A 41 -7.76 8.14 -9.76
N ILE A 42 -6.57 8.67 -9.45
CA ILE A 42 -5.51 8.89 -10.44
C ILE A 42 -5.04 7.55 -11.03
N ALA A 43 -4.84 6.56 -10.18
CA ALA A 43 -4.45 5.22 -10.56
C ALA A 43 -5.52 4.55 -11.41
N ALA A 44 -6.77 4.55 -10.95
CA ALA A 44 -7.91 4.03 -11.70
C ALA A 44 -8.01 4.68 -13.09
N TYR A 45 -7.93 6.00 -13.18
CA TYR A 45 -7.99 6.72 -14.46
C TYR A 45 -6.86 6.33 -15.41
N ALA A 46 -5.62 6.27 -14.91
CA ALA A 46 -4.46 5.92 -15.73
C ALA A 46 -4.46 4.45 -16.18
N PHE A 47 -4.92 3.53 -15.32
CA PHE A 47 -5.07 2.12 -15.66
C PHE A 47 -6.22 1.91 -16.67
N LEU A 48 -7.35 2.61 -16.51
CA LEU A 48 -8.49 2.57 -17.43
C LEU A 48 -8.14 3.11 -18.82
N LYS A 49 -7.40 4.22 -18.89
CA LYS A 49 -6.99 4.82 -20.16
C LYS A 49 -5.90 4.00 -20.89
N GLY A 50 -5.07 3.29 -20.13
CA GLY A 50 -3.99 2.44 -20.63
C GLY A 50 -2.83 3.23 -21.24
N GLY A 51 -1.60 2.99 -20.77
CA GLY A 51 -0.39 3.56 -21.38
C GLY A 51 0.01 4.98 -20.93
N CYS A 52 -0.56 5.50 -19.85
CA CYS A 52 -0.15 6.77 -19.26
C CYS A 52 1.23 6.67 -18.58
N LYS A 53 2.31 6.94 -19.31
CA LYS A 53 3.69 6.91 -18.75
C LYS A 53 3.88 7.82 -17.51
N TRP A 54 3.07 8.88 -17.39
CA TRP A 54 3.11 9.81 -16.26
C TRP A 54 2.74 9.18 -14.91
N ILE A 55 1.98 8.07 -14.87
CA ILE A 55 1.63 7.43 -13.59
C ILE A 55 2.83 6.81 -12.86
N ARG A 56 3.94 6.59 -13.57
CA ARG A 56 5.14 5.99 -13.00
C ARG A 56 5.63 6.73 -11.75
N THR A 57 5.79 8.05 -11.84
CA THR A 57 6.29 8.87 -10.73
C THR A 57 5.36 8.85 -9.51
N PRO A 58 4.05 9.17 -9.62
CA PRO A 58 3.15 9.12 -8.48
C PRO A 58 2.98 7.70 -7.91
N ALA A 59 3.01 6.66 -8.74
CA ALA A 59 2.97 5.27 -8.26
C ALA A 59 4.23 4.89 -7.47
N ILE A 60 5.43 5.30 -7.93
CA ILE A 60 6.67 5.09 -7.17
C ILE A 60 6.63 5.82 -5.84
N VAL A 61 6.21 7.09 -5.82
CA VAL A 61 6.11 7.90 -4.59
C VAL A 61 5.11 7.28 -3.61
N TYR A 62 3.92 6.89 -4.08
CA TYR A 62 2.92 6.22 -3.26
C TYR A 62 3.45 4.90 -2.68
N SER A 63 3.99 4.02 -3.54
CA SER A 63 4.48 2.72 -3.09
C SER A 63 5.65 2.82 -2.12
N THR A 64 6.59 3.74 -2.35
CA THR A 64 7.71 3.96 -1.43
C THR A 64 7.25 4.55 -0.10
N HIS A 65 6.27 5.46 -0.11
CA HIS A 65 5.66 5.96 1.11
C HIS A 65 5.01 4.85 1.92
N VAL A 66 4.10 4.07 1.32
CA VAL A 66 3.41 2.96 2.01
C VAL A 66 4.39 1.92 2.54
N ALA A 67 5.44 1.59 1.78
CA ALA A 67 6.48 0.70 2.27
C ALA A 67 7.22 1.28 3.49
N THR A 68 7.52 2.58 3.47
CA THR A 68 8.25 3.26 4.56
C THR A 68 7.41 3.39 5.83
N THR A 69 6.08 3.47 5.73
CA THR A 69 5.18 3.52 6.90
C THR A 69 4.84 2.12 7.43
N LEU A 70 4.66 1.12 6.56
CA LEU A 70 4.37 -0.27 6.93
C LEU A 70 5.56 -1.00 7.56
N ILE A 71 6.80 -0.72 7.16
CA ILE A 71 7.99 -1.35 7.77
C ILE A 71 8.07 -1.08 9.29
N PRO A 72 7.98 0.18 9.77
CA PRO A 72 7.88 0.50 11.20
C PRO A 72 6.69 -0.16 11.89
N ILE A 73 5.53 -0.24 11.23
CA ILE A 73 4.33 -0.89 11.78
C ILE A 73 4.58 -2.38 12.02
N LEU A 74 5.12 -3.09 11.02
CA LEU A 74 5.47 -4.51 11.13
C LEU A 74 6.56 -4.73 12.19
N ALA A 75 7.57 -3.87 12.25
CA ALA A 75 8.59 -3.91 13.29
C ALA A 75 7.98 -3.68 14.67
N HIS A 76 7.03 -2.74 14.80
CA HIS A 76 6.33 -2.50 16.06
C HIS A 76 5.51 -3.73 16.47
N ILE A 77 4.77 -4.38 15.56
CA ILE A 77 4.01 -5.61 15.86
C ILE A 77 4.94 -6.75 16.32
N LEU A 78 6.12 -6.87 15.70
CA LEU A 78 7.06 -7.96 15.99
C LEU A 78 7.88 -7.73 17.27
N PHE A 79 8.31 -6.50 17.55
CA PHE A 79 9.26 -6.19 18.62
C PHE A 79 8.63 -5.50 19.83
N HIS A 80 7.51 -4.80 19.66
CA HIS A 80 6.87 -4.12 20.78
C HIS A 80 6.20 -5.13 21.72
N GLN A 81 6.28 -4.87 23.03
CA GLN A 81 5.55 -5.63 24.03
C GLN A 81 4.26 -4.88 24.34
N PHE A 82 3.16 -5.39 23.80
CA PHE A 82 1.85 -4.78 24.03
C PHE A 82 1.43 -4.97 25.50
N PRO A 83 0.96 -3.91 26.17
CA PRO A 83 0.46 -4.01 27.52
C PRO A 83 -0.74 -4.96 27.59
N VAL A 84 -0.81 -5.76 28.65
CA VAL A 84 -1.82 -6.82 28.86
C VAL A 84 -3.19 -6.24 29.25
N LYS A 85 -3.24 -4.96 29.65
CA LYS A 85 -4.45 -4.23 30.06
C LYS A 85 -4.38 -2.79 29.54
N PRO A 86 -5.50 -2.14 29.15
CA PRO A 86 -6.89 -2.62 29.20
C PRO A 86 -7.30 -3.52 28.01
N HIS A 87 -6.53 -3.56 26.93
CA HIS A 87 -6.76 -4.44 25.78
C HIS A 87 -5.51 -5.29 25.50
N PRO A 88 -5.57 -6.62 25.67
CA PRO A 88 -4.40 -7.46 25.45
C PRO A 88 -4.06 -7.49 23.95
N GLY A 89 -2.95 -6.86 23.58
CA GLY A 89 -2.36 -7.03 22.25
C GLY A 89 -1.70 -8.41 22.08
N PRO A 90 -1.17 -8.75 20.90
CA PRO A 90 -0.61 -10.06 20.60
C PRO A 90 0.55 -10.42 21.54
N GLN A 91 0.31 -11.39 22.42
CA GLN A 91 1.24 -11.82 23.46
C GLN A 91 2.12 -12.96 22.95
N THR A 92 1.58 -13.80 22.07
CA THR A 92 2.30 -14.95 21.51
C THR A 92 2.96 -14.61 20.18
N ASN A 93 4.08 -15.27 19.87
CA ASN A 93 4.72 -15.16 18.56
C ASN A 93 3.75 -15.55 17.44
N TRP A 94 2.86 -16.52 17.68
CA TRP A 94 1.84 -16.94 16.71
C TRP A 94 0.84 -15.83 16.39
N GLU A 95 0.27 -15.16 17.41
CA GLU A 95 -0.62 -14.01 17.21
C GLU A 95 0.10 -12.89 16.44
N ARG A 96 1.37 -12.60 16.77
CA ARG A 96 2.18 -11.60 16.03
C ARG A 96 2.34 -11.95 14.56
N TRP A 97 2.67 -13.21 14.25
CA TRP A 97 2.78 -13.68 12.86
C TRP A 97 1.44 -13.65 12.12
N LEU A 98 0.34 -13.92 12.82
CA LEU A 98 -1.01 -13.83 12.26
C LEU A 98 -1.37 -12.37 11.93
N LEU A 99 -1.10 -11.41 12.83
CA LEU A 99 -1.25 -9.99 12.53
C LEU A 99 -0.36 -9.59 11.35
N VAL A 100 0.93 -9.94 11.37
CA VAL A 100 1.84 -9.67 10.25
C VAL A 100 1.26 -10.20 8.93
N SER A 101 0.69 -11.41 8.91
CA SER A 101 0.03 -11.98 7.72
C SER A 101 -1.14 -11.14 7.22
N ILE A 102 -1.85 -10.41 8.08
CA ILE A 102 -2.96 -9.53 7.69
C ILE A 102 -2.42 -8.22 7.09
N TYR A 103 -1.31 -7.69 7.62
CA TYR A 103 -0.70 -6.44 7.15
C TYR A 103 0.22 -6.64 5.92
N VAL A 104 0.81 -7.82 5.73
CA VAL A 104 1.72 -8.14 4.61
C VAL A 104 1.09 -7.90 3.22
N PRO A 105 -0.17 -8.28 2.94
CA PRO A 105 -0.84 -7.95 1.68
C PRO A 105 -0.85 -6.44 1.36
N TYR A 106 -1.04 -5.60 2.39
CA TYR A 106 -1.03 -4.14 2.25
C TYR A 106 0.36 -3.60 1.89
N LEU A 107 1.44 -4.32 2.23
CA LEU A 107 2.80 -4.02 1.77
C LEU A 107 3.10 -4.63 0.39
N LEU A 108 2.63 -5.84 0.13
CA LEU A 108 2.89 -6.57 -1.11
C LEU A 108 2.31 -5.85 -2.32
N VAL A 109 1.06 -5.37 -2.25
CA VAL A 109 0.40 -4.66 -3.35
C VAL A 109 1.20 -3.43 -3.81
N PRO A 110 1.57 -2.47 -2.94
CA PRO A 110 2.38 -1.32 -3.35
C PRO A 110 3.79 -1.71 -3.78
N VAL A 111 4.42 -2.74 -3.19
CA VAL A 111 5.74 -3.22 -3.65
C VAL A 111 5.66 -3.83 -5.05
N LEU A 112 4.65 -4.64 -5.33
CA LEU A 112 4.42 -5.18 -6.68
C LEU A 112 4.12 -4.07 -7.69
N LEU A 113 3.34 -3.06 -7.29
CA LEU A 113 3.11 -1.86 -8.09
C LEU A 113 4.43 -1.14 -8.38
N LEU A 114 5.28 -0.96 -7.37
CA LEU A 114 6.61 -0.33 -7.49
C LEU A 114 7.48 -1.11 -8.48
N LEU A 115 7.61 -2.42 -8.28
CA LEU A 115 8.39 -3.30 -9.16
C LEU A 115 7.85 -3.26 -10.59
N THR A 116 6.54 -3.28 -10.76
CA THR A 116 5.92 -3.15 -12.09
C THR A 116 6.30 -1.81 -12.73
N MET A 117 6.23 -0.69 -11.99
CA MET A 117 6.58 0.63 -12.50
C MET A 117 8.09 0.82 -12.75
N LEU A 118 8.95 0.09 -12.04
CA LEU A 118 10.40 0.13 -12.20
C LEU A 118 10.91 -0.79 -13.33
N LEU A 119 10.36 -2.00 -13.42
CA LEU A 119 10.83 -3.06 -14.32
C LEU A 119 10.12 -3.03 -15.69
N SER A 120 8.93 -2.45 -15.79
CA SER A 120 8.21 -2.42 -17.06
C SER A 120 8.81 -1.40 -18.03
N SER A 121 9.34 -1.92 -19.14
CA SER A 121 9.91 -1.13 -20.24
C SER A 121 8.91 -0.13 -20.84
N LYS A 122 7.60 -0.40 -20.73
CA LYS A 122 6.52 0.50 -21.22
C LYS A 122 6.49 1.88 -20.54
N TYR A 123 7.03 1.99 -19.33
CA TYR A 123 7.08 3.24 -18.57
C TYR A 123 8.51 3.82 -18.51
N ASN A 124 9.45 3.27 -19.28
CA ASN A 124 10.82 3.77 -19.33
C ASN A 124 10.94 5.00 -20.26
N PRO A 125 11.45 6.15 -19.77
CA PRO A 125 11.60 7.37 -20.57
C PRO A 125 12.64 7.19 -21.70
N THR A 126 13.47 6.15 -21.65
CA THR A 126 14.49 5.82 -22.65
C THR A 126 13.94 5.23 -23.96
N SER A 127 12.62 5.03 -24.10
CA SER A 127 12.03 4.76 -25.41
C SER A 127 11.85 6.06 -26.19
N LYS A 128 12.86 6.44 -26.99
CA LYS A 128 12.73 7.44 -28.06
C LYS A 128 11.43 7.19 -28.85
N PRO A 129 10.53 8.17 -29.01
CA PRO A 129 9.50 8.10 -30.03
C PRO A 129 10.11 8.55 -31.35
N GLY A 130 10.52 7.64 -32.22
CA GLY A 130 10.96 8.02 -33.57
C GLY A 130 11.57 6.89 -34.39
N SER A 131 11.01 6.71 -35.59
CA SER A 131 11.37 5.78 -36.68
C SER A 131 10.94 4.32 -36.45
N THR A 132 9.74 3.93 -36.87
CA THR A 132 9.48 3.71 -38.30
C THR A 132 8.22 4.40 -38.83
N SER A 133 8.45 5.39 -39.69
CA SER A 133 7.62 5.74 -40.87
C SER A 133 7.16 4.47 -41.60
N GLY A 134 6.01 4.31 -42.25
CA GLY A 134 5.01 5.21 -42.77
C GLY A 134 4.23 4.39 -43.80
N LYS A 135 2.89 4.52 -43.81
CA LYS A 135 1.97 4.27 -44.94
C LYS A 135 2.37 3.19 -45.98
N ALA A 136 1.94 1.95 -45.79
CA ALA A 136 1.64 1.07 -46.91
C ALA A 136 0.17 1.30 -47.34
N LYS A 137 -0.07 2.34 -48.15
CA LYS A 137 -1.36 2.52 -48.85
C LYS A 137 -1.10 2.99 -50.29
N LYS A 138 -1.10 2.01 -51.19
CA LYS A 138 -1.62 2.02 -52.58
C LYS A 138 -1.01 3.00 -53.60
N LYS A 139 -0.44 2.43 -54.68
CA LYS A 139 -0.80 2.64 -56.10
C LYS A 139 0.43 2.67 -57.04
N ASN A 140 0.66 1.59 -57.79
CA ASN A 140 0.43 1.50 -59.25
C ASN A 140 0.57 0.05 -59.69
#